data_AF-A0AAE3T169-F1
#
_entry.id   AF-A0AAE3T169-F1
#
_cell.length_a   1.000
_cell.length_b   1.000
_cell.length_c   1.000
_cell.angle_alpha   90.00
_cell.angle_beta   90.00
_cell.angle_gamma   90.00
#
_symmetry.space_group_name_H-M   'P 1'
#
loop_
_entity.id
_entity.type
_entity.pdbx_description
1 polymer ?
#
loop_
_entity_poly.entity_id
_entity_poly.type
_entity_poly.pdbx_seq_one_letter_code
_entity_poly.pdbx_strand_id
1 'polypeptide(L)'
;MTESERVAIAARLHVALRRKTGRVTDTEWMAIDVPYATEMVRFARAHAAEKQDTELAEIALRLEEAMAPLAAEARVRAATEARMAAGTATAPQRTLARYIGGLR
;
A
#
# COMPACT_ATOMS: atom_id res chain seq x y z
N MET A 1 -10.22 8.00 4.37
CA MET A 1 -10.64 7.61 3.01
C MET A 1 -10.98 6.12 3.04
N THR A 2 -12.12 5.74 2.50
CA THR A 2 -12.67 4.38 2.57
C THR A 2 -12.07 3.48 1.48
N GLU A 3 -12.25 2.17 1.62
CA GLU A 3 -11.88 1.21 0.58
C GLU A 3 -12.66 1.47 -0.72
N SER A 4 -13.96 1.76 -0.63
CA SER A 4 -14.80 2.08 -1.79
C SER A 4 -14.30 3.31 -2.55
N GLU A 5 -13.81 4.33 -1.84
CA GLU A 5 -13.19 5.52 -2.46
C GLU A 5 -11.91 5.16 -3.21
N ARG A 6 -11.07 4.28 -2.66
CA ARG A 6 -9.86 3.79 -3.36
C ARG A 6 -10.20 3.03 -4.62
N VAL A 7 -11.18 2.12 -4.55
CA VAL A 7 -11.66 1.37 -5.72
C VAL A 7 -12.18 2.31 -6.80
N ALA A 8 -12.93 3.36 -6.43
CA ALA A 8 -13.43 4.35 -7.38
C ALA A 8 -12.27 5.12 -8.08
N ILE A 9 -11.24 5.51 -7.34
CA ILE A 9 -10.06 6.19 -7.91
C ILE A 9 -9.27 5.23 -8.81
N ALA A 10 -9.05 3.98 -8.38
CA ALA A 10 -8.39 2.94 -9.16
C ALA A 10 -9.14 2.63 -10.47
N ALA A 11 -10.47 2.56 -10.42
CA ALA A 11 -11.32 2.38 -11.60
C ALA A 11 -11.19 3.55 -12.59
N ARG A 12 -11.14 4.79 -12.09
CA ARG A 12 -10.88 5.96 -12.95
C ARG A 12 -9.52 5.89 -13.62
N LEU A 13 -8.48 5.47 -12.90
CA LEU A 13 -7.15 5.29 -13.48
C LEU A 13 -7.15 4.17 -14.53
N HIS A 14 -7.78 3.04 -14.24
CA HIS A 14 -7.93 1.94 -15.19
C HIS A 14 -8.59 2.38 -16.49
N VAL A 15 -9.73 3.07 -16.44
CA VAL A 15 -10.44 3.54 -17.63
C VAL A 15 -9.58 4.51 -18.44
N ALA A 16 -8.88 5.44 -17.77
CA ALA A 16 -7.99 6.37 -18.42
C ALA A 16 -6.83 5.66 -19.13
N LEU A 17 -6.17 4.71 -18.45
CA LEU A 17 -5.06 3.93 -19.03
C LEU A 17 -5.55 3.05 -20.18
N ARG A 18 -6.68 2.35 -20.02
CA ARG A 18 -7.27 1.52 -21.09
C ARG A 18 -7.52 2.33 -22.36
N ARG A 19 -8.05 3.56 -22.22
CA ARG A 19 -8.33 4.45 -23.35
C ARG A 19 -7.07 5.02 -23.99
N LYS A 20 -6.07 5.43 -23.18
CA LYS A 20 -4.90 6.19 -23.65
C LYS A 20 -3.75 5.28 -24.10
N THR A 21 -3.59 4.12 -23.49
CA THR A 21 -2.49 3.18 -23.76
C THR A 21 -2.95 1.82 -24.28
N GLY A 22 -4.25 1.55 -24.31
CA GLY A 22 -4.81 0.23 -24.68
C GLY A 22 -4.59 -0.87 -23.63
N ARG A 23 -3.97 -0.56 -22.49
CA ARG A 23 -3.58 -1.56 -21.48
C ARG A 23 -4.72 -1.83 -20.50
N VAL A 24 -5.02 -3.10 -20.27
CA VAL A 24 -5.93 -3.54 -19.20
C VAL A 24 -5.12 -3.68 -17.92
N THR A 25 -5.54 -2.98 -16.87
CA THR A 25 -4.94 -3.07 -15.51
C THR A 25 -5.96 -3.62 -14.53
N ASP A 26 -5.53 -4.26 -13.45
CA ASP A 26 -6.43 -4.78 -12.43
C ASP A 26 -6.83 -3.65 -11.47
N THR A 27 -8.14 -3.39 -11.33
CA THR A 27 -8.65 -2.33 -10.46
C THR A 27 -8.64 -2.71 -8.99
N GLU A 28 -8.87 -3.98 -8.68
CA GLU A 28 -8.97 -4.45 -7.30
C GLU A 28 -7.56 -4.50 -6.69
N TRP A 29 -6.60 -5.05 -7.41
CA TRP A 29 -5.18 -5.04 -7.01
C TRP A 29 -4.64 -3.63 -6.83
N MET A 30 -5.00 -2.70 -7.71
CA MET A 30 -4.59 -1.30 -7.61
C MET A 30 -5.13 -0.59 -6.36
N ALA A 31 -6.26 -1.04 -5.81
CA ALA A 31 -6.85 -0.45 -4.62
C ALA A 31 -6.29 -1.02 -3.31
N ILE A 32 -5.73 -2.24 -3.33
CA ILE A 32 -5.30 -2.97 -2.12
C ILE A 32 -3.78 -3.15 -2.00
N ASP A 33 -3.07 -3.31 -3.12
CA ASP A 33 -1.64 -3.62 -3.13
C ASP A 33 -0.81 -2.37 -3.39
N VAL A 34 -0.05 -1.95 -2.38
CA VAL A 34 0.74 -0.71 -2.42
C VAL A 34 1.85 -0.77 -3.48
N PRO A 35 2.67 -1.85 -3.60
CA PRO A 35 3.67 -1.96 -4.65
C PRO A 35 3.08 -1.84 -6.05
N TYR A 36 2.00 -2.58 -6.32
CA TYR A 36 1.34 -2.55 -7.61
C TYR A 36 0.77 -1.17 -7.93
N ALA A 37 0.06 -0.54 -6.98
CA ALA A 37 -0.47 0.80 -7.16
C ALA A 37 0.65 1.83 -7.43
N THR A 38 1.78 1.72 -6.74
CA THR A 38 2.95 2.59 -6.94
C THR A 38 3.50 2.49 -8.36
N GLU A 39 3.66 1.27 -8.89
CA GLU A 39 4.12 1.09 -10.27
C GLU A 39 3.09 1.59 -11.30
N MET A 40 1.79 1.45 -11.01
CA MET A 40 0.74 1.98 -11.88
C MET A 40 0.72 3.52 -11.88
N VAL A 41 0.91 4.16 -10.73
CA VAL A 41 1.09 5.63 -10.62
C VAL A 41 2.31 6.08 -11.40
N ARG A 42 3.45 5.40 -11.22
CA ARG A 42 4.70 5.71 -11.95
C ARG A 42 4.51 5.62 -13.45
N PHE A 43 3.88 4.54 -13.93
CA PHE A 43 3.57 4.35 -15.34
C PHE A 43 2.65 5.45 -15.87
N ALA A 44 1.57 5.75 -15.15
CA ALA A 44 0.61 6.79 -15.53
C ALA A 44 1.26 8.17 -15.61
N ARG A 45 2.12 8.53 -14.65
CA ARG A 45 2.85 9.81 -14.64
C ARG A 45 3.85 9.93 -15.79
N ALA A 46 4.56 8.85 -16.11
CA ALA A 46 5.46 8.83 -17.27
C ALA A 46 4.69 9.06 -18.57
N HIS A 47 3.59 8.33 -18.76
CA HIS A 47 2.74 8.51 -19.94
C HIS A 47 2.10 9.90 -20.01
N ALA A 48 1.66 10.43 -18.87
CA ALA A 48 1.10 11.77 -18.77
C ALA A 48 2.12 12.85 -19.16
N ALA A 49 3.38 12.70 -18.74
CA ALA A 49 4.45 13.62 -19.12
C ALA A 49 4.75 13.58 -20.63
N GLU A 50 4.82 12.38 -21.21
CA GLU A 50 5.05 12.19 -22.66
C GLU A 50 3.94 12.79 -23.53
N LYS A 51 2.69 12.71 -23.07
CA LYS A 51 1.50 13.17 -23.82
C LYS A 51 0.98 14.54 -23.39
N GLN A 52 1.65 15.19 -22.43
CA GLN A 52 1.21 16.44 -21.79
C GLN A 52 -0.24 16.33 -21.26
N ASP A 53 -0.57 15.17 -20.70
CA ASP A 53 -1.92 14.82 -20.29
C ASP A 53 -2.13 15.14 -18.80
N THR A 54 -2.63 16.34 -18.52
CA THR A 54 -2.83 16.81 -17.14
C THR A 54 -3.91 16.03 -16.39
N GLU A 55 -4.94 15.57 -17.09
CA GLU A 55 -6.02 14.77 -16.50
C GLU A 55 -5.47 13.43 -15.97
N LEU A 56 -4.64 12.73 -16.75
CA LEU A 56 -4.03 11.48 -16.32
C LEU A 56 -3.08 11.70 -15.13
N ALA A 57 -2.32 12.79 -15.14
CA ALA A 57 -1.44 13.15 -14.03
C ALA A 57 -2.22 13.39 -12.73
N GLU A 58 -3.37 14.09 -12.80
CA GLU A 58 -4.23 14.33 -11.63
C GLU A 58 -4.84 13.05 -11.07
N ILE A 59 -5.28 12.12 -11.93
CA ILE A 59 -5.83 10.84 -11.49
C ILE A 59 -4.75 10.02 -10.78
N ALA A 60 -3.53 9.99 -11.34
CA ALA A 60 -2.39 9.29 -10.75
C ALA A 60 -2.01 9.88 -9.38
N LEU A 61 -1.99 11.22 -9.25
CA LEU A 61 -1.74 11.90 -7.98
C LEU A 61 -2.81 11.54 -6.92
N ARG A 62 -4.09 11.57 -7.30
CA ARG A 62 -5.18 11.18 -6.38
C ARG A 62 -5.04 9.73 -5.91
N LEU A 63 -4.61 8.81 -6.78
CA LEU A 63 -4.37 7.42 -6.39
C LEU A 63 -3.17 7.32 -5.43
N GLU A 64 -2.10 8.08 -5.66
CA GLU A 64 -0.94 8.12 -4.78
C GLU A 64 -1.30 8.61 -3.36
N GLU A 65 -2.04 9.71 -3.27
CA GLU A 65 -2.57 10.24 -2.00
C GLU A 65 -3.49 9.24 -1.32
N ALA A 66 -4.33 8.57 -2.12
CA ALA A 66 -5.26 7.56 -1.66
C ALA A 66 -4.54 6.33 -1.03
N MET A 67 -3.41 5.93 -1.60
CA MET A 67 -2.64 4.78 -1.11
C MET A 67 -1.65 5.14 0.00
N ALA A 68 -1.42 6.43 0.27
CA ALA A 68 -0.44 6.88 1.26
C ALA A 68 -0.64 6.30 2.67
N PRO A 69 -1.87 6.18 3.23
CA PRO A 69 -2.08 5.57 4.54
C PRO A 69 -1.68 4.09 4.58
N LEU A 70 -2.08 3.31 3.58
CA LEU A 70 -1.70 1.89 3.49
C LEU A 70 -0.21 1.71 3.31
N ALA A 71 0.42 2.59 2.51
CA ALA A 71 1.86 2.58 2.33
C ALA A 71 2.60 2.89 3.63
N ALA A 72 2.07 3.78 4.48
CA ALA A 72 2.62 4.06 5.80
C ALA A 72 2.50 2.84 6.72
N GLU A 73 1.33 2.20 6.78
CA GLU A 73 1.11 0.98 7.58
C GLU A 73 2.02 -0.17 7.15
N ALA A 74 2.17 -0.40 5.84
CA ALA A 74 3.06 -1.41 5.30
C ALA A 74 4.52 -1.18 5.70
N ARG A 75 4.99 0.08 5.68
CA ARG A 75 6.34 0.45 6.12
C ARG A 75 6.56 0.19 7.61
N VAL A 76 5.59 0.56 8.46
CA VAL A 76 5.67 0.30 9.91
C VAL A 76 5.72 -1.20 10.19
N ARG A 77 4.89 -1.99 9.51
CA ARG A 77 4.89 -3.45 9.64
C ARG A 77 6.24 -4.04 9.23
N ALA A 78 6.73 -3.70 8.05
CA ALA A 78 8.03 -4.18 7.56
C ALA A 78 9.19 -3.79 8.49
N ALA A 79 9.19 -2.57 9.02
CA ALA A 79 10.19 -2.14 9.99
C ALA A 79 10.12 -2.92 11.31
N THR A 80 8.91 -3.26 11.76
CA THR A 80 8.69 -4.08 12.96
C THR A 80 9.19 -5.50 12.73
N GLU A 81 8.85 -6.11 11.61
CA GLU A 81 9.31 -7.45 11.22
C GLU A 81 10.84 -7.51 11.10
N ALA A 82 11.46 -6.50 10.49
CA ALA A 82 12.91 -6.40 10.39
C ALA A 82 13.58 -6.31 11.78
N ARG A 83 12.99 -5.56 12.73
CA ARG A 83 13.49 -5.46 14.12
C ARG A 83 13.36 -6.78 14.89
N MET A 84 12.28 -7.53 14.66
CA MET A 84 12.09 -8.86 15.23
C MET A 84 13.10 -9.86 14.67
N ALA A 85 13.31 -9.85 13.34
CA ALA A 85 14.29 -10.70 12.66
C ALA A 85 15.73 -10.39 13.07
N ALA A 86 16.06 -9.12 13.32
CA ALA A 86 17.38 -8.69 13.80
C ALA A 86 17.65 -9.01 15.28
N GLY A 87 16.71 -9.65 16.00
CA GLY A 87 16.86 -9.98 17.43
C GLY A 87 16.89 -8.78 18.37
N THR A 88 16.70 -7.56 17.85
CA THR A 88 16.69 -6.30 18.61
C THR A 88 15.38 -6.03 19.34
N ALA A 89 14.34 -6.82 19.10
CA ALA A 89 13.07 -6.73 19.81
C ALA A 89 13.04 -7.71 20.98
N THR A 90 13.33 -7.21 22.19
CA THR A 90 13.01 -7.93 23.42
C THR A 90 11.49 -7.99 23.55
N ALA A 91 10.89 -9.17 23.41
CA ALA A 91 9.51 -9.39 23.83
C ALA A 91 9.39 -8.91 25.30
N PRO A 92 8.31 -8.22 25.72
CA PRO A 92 8.13 -7.94 27.13
C PRO A 92 8.16 -9.29 27.84
N GLN A 93 9.19 -9.54 28.65
CA GLN A 93 9.27 -10.77 29.44
C GLN A 93 7.98 -10.82 30.25
N ARG A 94 7.02 -11.63 29.79
CA ARG A 94 5.90 -12.06 30.60
C ARG A 94 6.55 -12.88 31.70
N THR A 95 6.78 -12.24 32.84
CA THR A 95 7.35 -12.85 34.03
C THR A 95 6.46 -14.03 34.38
N LEU A 96 6.83 -15.23 33.92
CA LEU A 96 6.19 -16.45 34.36
C LEU A 96 6.61 -16.61 35.81
N ALA A 97 5.75 -16.09 36.70
CA ALA A 97 5.79 -16.38 38.11
C ALA A 97 5.82 -17.90 38.28
N ARG A 98 7.00 -18.39 38.66
CA ARG A 98 7.30 -19.80 38.88
C ARG A 98 6.39 -20.30 40.00
N TYR A 99 5.37 -21.07 39.66
CA TYR A 99 4.49 -21.71 40.64
C TYR A 99 5.31 -22.74 41.44
N ILE A 100 5.61 -22.42 42.70
CA ILE A 100 6.15 -23.36 43.69
C ILE A 100 5.17 -23.38 44.87
N GLY A 101 4.11 -24.16 44.75
CA GLY A 101 3.38 -24.72 45.89
C GLY A 101 3.42 -26.24 45.68
N GLY A 102 4.09 -27.05 46.49
CA GLY A 102 3.99 -27.10 47.93
C GLY A 102 3.23 -28.38 48.28
N LEU A 103 3.80 -29.55 47.95
CA LEU A 103 3.27 -30.84 48.38
C LEU A 103 3.82 -31.12 49.78
N ARG A 104 2.96 -31.01 50.78
CA ARG A 104 3.09 -31.64 52.09
C ARG A 104 1.76 -32.26 52.43
#